data_AF-A0A1M6S1Z9-F1
#
_entry.id   AF-A0A1M6S1Z9-F1
#
_cell.length_a   1.000
_cell.length_b   1.000
_cell.length_c   1.000
_cell.angle_alpha   90.00
_cell.angle_beta   90.00
_cell.angle_gamma   90.00
#
_symmetry.space_group_name_H-M   'P 1'
#
loop_
_entity.id
_entity.type
_entity.pdbx_description
1 polymer ?
#
loop_
_entity_poly.entity_id
_entity_poly.type
_entity_poly.pdbx_seq_one_letter_code
_entity_poly.pdbx_strand_id
1 'polypeptide(L)'
;MLIIYYDVGGAHSVQTAAGIHLNVLPQEGSPQPAELFKMKKFDNITKADYGRIIYAGTDEWGNNVYTLSCQYASPVVVPAIRDMHRLAGGNPHELLMVSTLGTINTLMKIGGFTSRRLKWVSFGRPIVVRGTLQAYPQIALLVSEVKELLPKLMEDNSWLKNSWASTYQDAQPEEIILH
;
A
#
# COMPACT_ATOMS: atom_id res chain seq x y z
N MET A 1 9.23 -1.12 11.03
CA MET A 1 9.06 -1.94 9.80
C MET A 1 8.92 -1.03 8.57
N LEU A 2 9.08 -1.58 7.37
CA LEU A 2 8.78 -0.98 6.08
C LEU A 2 7.45 -1.57 5.57
N ILE A 3 6.46 -0.72 5.33
CA ILE A 3 5.12 -1.14 4.88
C ILE A 3 4.89 -0.53 3.50
N ILE A 4 4.69 -1.35 2.48
CA ILE A 4 4.53 -0.89 1.10
C ILE A 4 3.14 -1.29 0.60
N TYR A 5 2.25 -0.31 0.50
CA TYR A 5 0.98 -0.48 -0.19
C TYR A 5 1.18 -0.42 -1.70
N TYR A 6 0.65 -1.40 -2.43
CA TYR A 6 0.82 -1.47 -3.87
C TYR A 6 -0.45 -1.91 -4.61
N ASP A 7 -0.52 -1.54 -5.88
CA ASP A 7 -1.48 -2.02 -6.88
C ASP A 7 -0.94 -1.74 -8.30
N VAL A 8 -1.83 -1.85 -9.30
CA VAL A 8 -1.50 -1.48 -10.67
C VAL A 8 -1.21 0.02 -10.81
N GLY A 9 -2.05 0.90 -10.27
CA GLY A 9 -2.07 2.32 -10.62
C GLY A 9 -1.37 3.29 -9.67
N GLY A 10 -1.08 2.89 -8.44
CA GLY A 10 -0.47 3.61 -7.32
C GLY A 10 -1.23 4.83 -6.79
N ALA A 11 -2.37 5.21 -7.37
CA ALA A 11 -2.87 6.59 -7.28
C ALA A 11 -4.15 6.79 -6.46
N HIS A 12 -4.91 5.74 -6.18
CA HIS A 12 -6.23 5.88 -5.52
C HIS A 12 -6.32 4.98 -4.30
N SER A 13 -6.55 3.67 -4.48
CA SER A 13 -6.62 2.71 -3.37
C SER A 13 -5.33 2.68 -2.56
N VAL A 14 -4.18 2.63 -3.22
CA VAL A 14 -2.86 2.68 -2.56
C VAL A 14 -2.66 3.95 -1.74
N GLN A 15 -2.99 5.13 -2.29
CA GLN A 15 -2.84 6.40 -1.58
C GLN A 15 -3.85 6.52 -0.44
N THR A 16 -5.07 6.01 -0.64
CA THR A 16 -6.12 6.00 0.39
C THR A 16 -5.74 5.07 1.53
N ALA A 17 -5.24 3.86 1.23
CA ALA A 17 -4.77 2.90 2.23
C ALA A 17 -3.62 3.49 3.06
N ALA A 18 -2.62 4.08 2.40
CA ALA A 18 -1.54 4.76 3.10
C ALA A 18 -2.04 5.95 3.94
N GLY A 19 -3.00 6.72 3.43
CA GLY A 19 -3.59 7.85 4.16
C GLY A 19 -4.37 7.43 5.41
N ILE A 20 -5.13 6.32 5.33
CA ILE A 20 -5.81 5.73 6.49
C ILE A 20 -4.77 5.20 7.47
N HIS A 21 -3.76 4.48 6.98
CA HIS A 21 -2.70 3.92 7.82
C HIS A 21 -1.99 5.01 8.64
N LEU A 22 -1.70 6.13 8.00
CA LEU A 22 -1.02 7.28 8.62
C LEU A 22 -1.96 8.20 9.41
N ASN A 23 -3.22 7.81 9.61
CA ASN A 23 -4.26 8.62 10.28
C ASN A 23 -4.48 10.02 9.65
N VAL A 24 -4.08 10.19 8.38
CA VAL A 24 -4.37 11.39 7.57
C VAL A 24 -5.83 11.37 7.09
N LEU A 25 -6.34 10.15 6.86
CA LEU A 25 -7.73 9.84 6.55
C LEU A 25 -8.33 9.01 7.70
N PRO A 26 -9.64 9.12 7.97
CA PRO A 26 -10.28 8.46 9.10
C PRO A 26 -10.37 6.94 8.90
N GLN A 27 -10.08 6.17 9.96
CA GLN A 27 -10.27 4.71 9.97
C GLN A 27 -11.77 4.33 9.93
N GLU A 28 -12.60 5.08 10.65
CA GLU A 28 -14.05 4.85 10.73
C GLU A 28 -14.82 5.88 9.88
N GLY A 29 -15.89 5.42 9.23
CA GLY A 29 -16.71 6.26 8.36
C GLY A 29 -16.08 6.53 6.99
N SER A 30 -16.57 7.57 6.31
CA SER A 30 -16.08 7.97 4.99
C SER A 30 -15.60 9.43 5.05
N PRO A 31 -14.43 9.75 4.46
CA PRO A 31 -13.91 11.11 4.49
C PRO A 31 -14.72 12.01 3.58
N GLN A 32 -14.57 13.32 3.79
CA GLN A 32 -15.02 14.27 2.79
C GLN A 32 -14.19 14.11 1.50
N PRO A 33 -14.81 14.27 0.31
CA PRO A 33 -14.13 14.13 -0.98
C PRO A 33 -12.80 14.89 -1.09
N ALA A 34 -12.72 16.09 -0.48
CA ALA A 34 -11.54 16.94 -0.51
C ALA A 34 -10.36 16.35 0.30
N GLU A 35 -10.63 15.54 1.32
CA GLU A 35 -9.60 15.00 2.19
C GLU A 35 -8.74 13.95 1.50
N LEU A 36 -9.28 13.24 0.50
CA LEU A 36 -8.51 12.30 -0.33
C LEU A 36 -7.27 12.97 -0.95
N PHE A 37 -7.35 14.28 -1.23
CA PHE A 37 -6.25 15.06 -1.81
C PHE A 37 -5.21 15.54 -0.78
N LYS A 38 -5.42 15.30 0.52
CA LYS A 38 -4.35 15.45 1.54
C LYS A 38 -3.17 14.53 1.22
N MET A 39 -3.44 13.38 0.59
CA MET A 39 -2.42 12.51 0.02
C MET A 39 -1.91 13.11 -1.30
N LYS A 40 -0.70 13.67 -1.30
CA LYS A 40 -0.12 14.42 -2.44
C LYS A 40 -0.11 13.65 -3.77
N LYS A 41 0.02 12.33 -3.72
CA LYS A 41 0.05 11.46 -4.89
C LYS A 41 -1.34 10.90 -5.26
N PHE A 42 -2.40 11.25 -4.54
CA PHE A 42 -3.76 10.91 -4.91
C PHE A 42 -4.14 11.58 -6.24
N ASP A 43 -4.50 10.77 -7.24
CA ASP A 43 -4.82 11.22 -8.61
C ASP A 43 -3.66 11.97 -9.33
N ASN A 44 -2.44 11.92 -8.78
CA ASN A 44 -1.26 12.64 -9.30
C ASN A 44 -0.03 11.74 -9.49
N ILE A 45 -0.27 10.44 -9.71
CA ILE A 45 0.78 9.51 -10.14
C ILE A 45 1.05 9.70 -11.63
N THR A 46 2.32 9.88 -11.98
CA THR A 46 2.80 10.03 -13.35
C THR A 46 3.51 8.76 -13.83
N LYS A 47 3.82 8.67 -15.13
CA LYS A 47 4.62 7.56 -15.67
C LYS A 47 6.02 7.47 -15.03
N ALA A 48 6.57 8.59 -14.60
CA ALA A 48 7.88 8.63 -13.94
C ALA A 48 7.84 8.09 -12.50
N ASP A 49 6.65 7.88 -11.94
CA ASP A 49 6.41 7.30 -10.62
C ASP A 49 6.19 5.77 -10.68
N TYR A 50 6.00 5.19 -11.87
CA TYR A 50 5.79 3.74 -12.01
C TYR A 50 7.03 2.96 -11.58
N GLY A 51 6.84 1.88 -10.83
CA GLY A 51 7.92 1.09 -10.27
C GLY A 51 8.73 1.77 -9.16
N ARG A 52 8.38 3.02 -8.78
CA ARG A 52 9.04 3.71 -7.66
C ARG A 52 8.34 3.43 -6.34
N ILE A 53 9.14 3.10 -5.34
CA ILE A 53 8.72 3.07 -3.93
C ILE A 53 8.75 4.52 -3.44
N ILE A 54 7.57 5.07 -3.13
CA ILE A 54 7.39 6.47 -2.74
C ILE A 54 7.04 6.53 -1.26
N TYR A 55 7.88 7.21 -0.48
CA TYR A 55 7.63 7.42 0.94
C TYR A 55 6.37 8.26 1.17
N ALA A 56 5.49 7.75 2.03
CA ALA A 56 4.23 8.39 2.38
C ALA A 56 4.26 9.02 3.78
N GLY A 57 4.93 8.40 4.74
CA GLY A 57 5.07 8.90 6.11
C GLY A 57 5.51 7.83 7.10
N THR A 58 5.54 8.20 8.39
CA THR A 58 5.75 7.28 9.50
C THR A 58 4.45 7.16 10.29
N ASP A 59 4.06 5.93 10.64
CA ASP A 59 2.87 5.67 11.46
C ASP A 59 3.11 5.97 12.96
N GLU A 60 2.06 5.80 13.77
CA GLU A 60 2.09 6.01 15.22
C GLU A 60 3.03 5.05 15.99
N TRP A 61 3.49 3.96 15.36
CA TRP A 61 4.40 2.97 15.94
C TRP A 61 5.83 3.09 15.42
N GLY A 62 6.13 4.08 14.58
CA GLY A 62 7.47 4.28 14.00
C GLY A 62 7.74 3.44 12.75
N ASN A 63 6.73 2.83 12.12
CA ASN A 63 6.89 2.14 10.85
C ASN A 63 6.85 3.12 9.68
N ASN A 64 7.72 2.90 8.71
CA ASN A 64 7.77 3.70 7.50
C ASN A 64 6.79 3.14 6.47
N VAL A 65 5.85 3.97 6.04
CA VAL A 65 4.82 3.64 5.07
C VAL A 65 5.21 4.18 3.69
N TYR A 66 5.07 3.34 2.68
CA TYR A 66 5.39 3.63 1.29
C TYR A 66 4.23 3.24 0.37
N THR A 67 4.26 3.79 -0.83
CA THR A 67 3.32 3.50 -1.90
C THR A 67 4.06 3.07 -3.16
N LEU A 68 3.48 2.16 -3.93
CA LEU A 68 4.09 1.61 -5.13
C LEU A 68 3.04 1.34 -6.22
N SER A 69 3.35 1.75 -7.45
CA SER A 69 2.64 1.29 -8.66
C SER A 69 3.45 0.17 -9.31
N CYS A 70 2.95 -1.06 -9.25
CA CYS A 70 3.55 -2.23 -9.88
C CYS A 70 3.14 -2.40 -11.35
N GLN A 71 2.23 -1.56 -11.86
CA GLN A 71 1.53 -1.81 -13.11
C GLN A 71 0.95 -3.24 -13.09
N TYR A 72 0.92 -3.93 -14.23
CA TYR A 72 0.48 -5.32 -14.31
C TYR A 72 1.60 -6.33 -14.03
N ALA A 73 2.66 -5.90 -13.32
CA ALA A 73 3.87 -6.69 -13.10
C ALA A 73 4.11 -7.04 -11.62
N SER A 74 3.08 -6.96 -10.75
CA SER A 74 3.24 -7.34 -9.33
C SER A 74 3.81 -8.75 -9.09
N PRO A 75 3.49 -9.79 -9.89
CA PRO A 75 4.08 -11.13 -9.70
C PRO A 75 5.61 -11.19 -9.89
N VAL A 76 6.20 -10.17 -10.52
CA VAL A 76 7.66 -10.05 -10.70
C VAL A 76 8.24 -8.99 -9.76
N VAL A 77 7.56 -7.85 -9.61
CA VAL A 77 8.03 -6.73 -8.79
C VAL A 77 8.07 -7.08 -7.30
N VAL A 78 7.04 -7.76 -6.77
CA VAL A 78 6.95 -8.06 -5.33
C VAL A 78 8.04 -9.03 -4.87
N PRO A 79 8.28 -10.18 -5.53
CA PRO A 79 9.39 -11.05 -5.19
C PRO A 79 10.75 -10.35 -5.32
N ALA A 80 10.95 -9.57 -6.39
CA ALA A 80 12.21 -8.85 -6.59
C ALA A 80 12.50 -7.84 -5.47
N ILE A 81 11.50 -7.12 -4.97
CA ILE A 81 11.68 -6.20 -3.83
C ILE A 81 12.03 -6.96 -2.55
N ARG A 82 11.36 -8.10 -2.29
CA ARG A 82 11.65 -8.95 -1.13
C ARG A 82 13.09 -9.49 -1.17
N ASP A 83 13.51 -10.01 -2.32
CA ASP A 83 14.86 -10.52 -2.52
C ASP A 83 15.91 -9.40 -2.38
N MET A 84 15.65 -8.22 -2.95
CA MET A 84 16.54 -7.07 -2.81
C MET A 84 16.66 -6.59 -1.37
N HIS A 85 15.57 -6.55 -0.60
CA HIS A 85 15.60 -6.23 0.83
C HIS A 85 16.47 -7.22 1.60
N ARG A 86 16.31 -8.52 1.32
CA ARG A 86 17.13 -9.57 1.92
C ARG A 86 18.62 -9.44 1.55
N LEU A 87 18.92 -9.20 0.28
CA LEU A 87 20.30 -9.01 -0.22
C LEU A 87 20.96 -7.77 0.36
N ALA A 88 20.18 -6.73 0.67
CA ALA A 88 20.65 -5.52 1.35
C ALA A 88 20.85 -5.72 2.87
N GLY A 89 20.68 -6.95 3.39
CA GLY A 89 20.83 -7.28 4.82
C GLY A 89 19.58 -7.01 5.66
N GLY A 90 18.44 -6.70 5.02
CA GLY A 90 17.17 -6.50 5.69
C GLY A 90 16.54 -7.82 6.15
N ASN A 91 15.87 -7.78 7.30
CA ASN A 91 15.14 -8.94 7.81
C ASN A 91 13.79 -9.08 7.06
N PRO A 92 13.40 -10.29 6.59
CA PRO A 92 12.10 -10.53 5.97
C PRO A 92 10.88 -10.05 6.80
N HIS A 93 10.98 -10.11 8.13
CA HIS A 93 9.92 -9.66 9.04
C HIS A 93 9.85 -8.13 9.16
N GLU A 94 10.80 -7.39 8.59
CA GLU A 94 10.81 -5.93 8.59
C GLU A 94 10.22 -5.32 7.31
N LEU A 95 9.79 -6.14 6.34
CA LEU A 95 9.16 -5.68 5.10
C LEU A 95 7.78 -6.32 4.90
N LEU A 96 6.75 -5.48 4.87
CA LEU A 96 5.39 -5.90 4.57
C LEU A 96 4.93 -5.32 3.23
N MET A 97 4.60 -6.21 2.28
CA MET A 97 4.04 -5.86 0.97
C MET A 97 2.53 -6.06 1.02
N VAL A 98 1.74 -4.99 0.86
CA VAL A 98 0.27 -5.03 0.99
C VAL A 98 -0.39 -4.69 -0.34
N SER A 99 -1.12 -5.65 -0.91
CA SER A 99 -1.90 -5.42 -2.13
C SER A 99 -3.21 -4.72 -1.81
N THR A 100 -3.53 -3.66 -2.53
CA THR A 100 -4.88 -3.04 -2.50
C THR A 100 -5.76 -3.51 -3.66
N LEU A 101 -5.32 -4.49 -4.47
CA LEU A 101 -6.07 -4.95 -5.64
C LEU A 101 -7.42 -5.59 -5.29
N GLY A 102 -7.54 -6.23 -4.13
CA GLY A 102 -8.80 -6.81 -3.66
C GLY A 102 -9.89 -5.76 -3.36
N THR A 103 -9.49 -4.50 -3.10
CA THR A 103 -10.42 -3.45 -2.66
C THR A 103 -10.96 -2.60 -3.82
N ILE A 104 -10.50 -2.81 -5.06
CA ILE A 104 -10.85 -1.94 -6.19
C ILE A 104 -12.18 -2.34 -6.83
N ASN A 105 -13.09 -1.38 -7.01
CA ASN A 105 -14.35 -1.58 -7.73
C ASN A 105 -14.25 -1.20 -9.22
N THR A 106 -15.27 -1.55 -10.01
CA THR A 106 -15.33 -1.29 -11.46
C THR A 106 -15.27 0.20 -11.80
N LEU A 107 -15.83 1.07 -10.95
CA LEU A 107 -15.77 2.52 -11.12
C LEU A 107 -14.35 3.07 -10.99
N MET A 108 -13.53 2.53 -10.08
CA MET A 108 -12.12 2.87 -9.99
C MET A 108 -11.32 2.39 -11.21
N LYS A 109 -11.65 1.20 -11.75
CA LYS A 109 -11.03 0.70 -12.99
C LYS A 109 -11.35 1.61 -14.18
N ILE A 110 -12.61 1.97 -14.36
CA ILE A 110 -13.08 2.84 -15.45
C ILE A 110 -12.53 4.26 -15.27
N GLY A 111 -12.65 4.86 -14.09
CA GLY A 111 -12.17 6.20 -13.77
C GLY A 111 -10.65 6.33 -13.89
N GLY A 112 -9.91 5.32 -13.43
CA GLY A 112 -8.47 5.24 -13.58
C GLY A 112 -8.03 5.16 -15.04
N PHE A 113 -8.77 4.42 -15.88
CA PHE A 113 -8.52 4.35 -17.32
C PHE A 113 -8.86 5.68 -18.03
N THR A 114 -10.03 6.26 -17.76
CA THR A 114 -10.49 7.50 -18.43
C THR A 114 -9.70 8.74 -18.00
N SER A 115 -9.45 8.96 -16.71
CA SER A 115 -8.67 10.12 -16.22
C SER A 115 -7.25 10.13 -16.82
N ARG A 116 -6.61 8.95 -16.87
CA ARG A 116 -5.18 8.84 -17.20
C ARG A 116 -4.88 8.61 -18.67
N ARG A 117 -5.72 7.85 -19.39
CA ARG A 117 -5.49 7.53 -20.81
C ARG A 117 -5.98 8.64 -21.74
N LEU A 118 -7.05 9.35 -21.36
CA LEU A 118 -7.65 10.40 -22.19
C LEU A 118 -7.24 11.83 -21.79
N LYS A 119 -6.41 12.00 -20.74
CA LYS A 119 -6.00 13.29 -20.16
C LYS A 119 -7.18 14.21 -19.80
N TRP A 120 -8.37 13.65 -19.61
CA TRP A 120 -9.59 14.38 -19.26
C TRP A 120 -9.74 14.48 -17.74
N VAL A 121 -8.78 15.18 -17.13
CA VAL A 121 -8.64 15.29 -15.66
C VAL A 121 -9.88 15.93 -15.03
N SER A 122 -10.53 16.89 -15.70
CA SER A 122 -11.72 17.58 -15.17
C SER A 122 -12.96 16.69 -15.05
N PHE A 123 -13.13 15.70 -15.93
CA PHE A 123 -14.28 14.78 -15.89
C PHE A 123 -13.95 13.45 -15.19
N GLY A 124 -12.70 13.00 -15.26
CA GLY A 124 -12.25 11.76 -14.61
C GLY A 124 -12.19 11.87 -13.09
N ARG A 125 -11.80 13.04 -12.57
CA ARG A 125 -11.57 13.24 -11.13
C ARG A 125 -12.83 13.03 -10.27
N PRO A 126 -14.03 13.55 -10.61
CA PRO A 126 -15.26 13.22 -9.88
C PRO A 126 -15.60 11.73 -9.87
N ILE A 127 -15.35 11.02 -10.98
CA ILE A 127 -15.61 9.57 -11.09
C ILE A 127 -14.66 8.79 -10.18
N VAL A 128 -13.38 9.12 -10.21
CA VAL A 128 -12.33 8.52 -9.37
C VAL A 128 -12.62 8.75 -7.88
N VAL A 129 -12.98 9.97 -7.50
CA VAL A 129 -13.33 10.33 -6.11
C VAL A 129 -14.52 9.50 -5.64
N ARG A 130 -15.61 9.45 -6.42
CA ARG A 130 -16.78 8.63 -6.08
C ARG A 130 -16.44 7.14 -5.98
N GLY A 131 -15.66 6.62 -6.94
CA GLY A 131 -15.21 5.23 -6.92
C GLY A 131 -14.35 4.91 -5.69
N THR A 132 -13.48 5.84 -5.28
CA THR A 132 -12.65 5.71 -4.08
C THR A 132 -13.50 5.72 -2.82
N LEU A 133 -14.47 6.64 -2.70
CA LEU A 133 -15.37 6.71 -1.54
C LEU A 133 -16.23 5.44 -1.42
N GLN A 134 -16.66 4.86 -2.55
CA GLN A 134 -17.38 3.59 -2.55
C GLN A 134 -16.52 2.39 -2.12
N ALA A 135 -15.22 2.39 -2.46
CA ALA A 135 -14.26 1.37 -2.04
C ALA A 135 -13.69 1.62 -0.63
N TYR A 136 -13.97 2.79 -0.04
CA TYR A 136 -13.36 3.23 1.19
C TYR A 136 -13.54 2.25 2.35
N PRO A 137 -14.74 1.68 2.60
CA PRO A 137 -14.91 0.71 3.68
C PRO A 137 -14.01 -0.52 3.54
N GLN A 138 -13.85 -1.05 2.32
CA GLN A 138 -12.96 -2.19 2.08
C GLN A 138 -11.49 -1.82 2.24
N ILE A 139 -11.10 -0.61 1.82
CA ILE A 139 -9.73 -0.11 2.03
C ILE A 139 -9.45 0.07 3.53
N ALA A 140 -10.40 0.62 4.29
CA ALA A 140 -10.28 0.80 5.73
C ALA A 140 -10.18 -0.55 6.45
N LEU A 141 -10.98 -1.55 6.06
CA LEU A 141 -10.90 -2.91 6.59
C LEU A 141 -9.51 -3.52 6.35
N LEU A 142 -9.00 -3.47 5.12
CA LEU A 142 -7.64 -3.93 4.79
C LEU A 142 -6.58 -3.26 5.68
N VAL A 143 -6.68 -1.96 5.91
CA VAL A 143 -5.73 -1.24 6.77
C VAL A 143 -5.87 -1.67 8.24
N SER A 144 -7.09 -1.92 8.72
CA SER A 144 -7.33 -2.44 10.06
C SER A 144 -6.65 -3.79 10.25
N GLU A 145 -6.86 -4.72 9.30
CA GLU A 145 -6.26 -6.06 9.33
C GLU A 145 -4.73 -5.99 9.30
N VAL A 146 -4.16 -5.10 8.48
CA VAL A 146 -2.71 -4.84 8.48
C VAL A 146 -2.24 -4.35 9.85
N LYS A 147 -2.91 -3.37 10.45
CA LYS A 147 -2.53 -2.82 11.76
C LYS A 147 -2.65 -3.86 12.88
N GLU A 148 -3.63 -4.75 12.83
CA GLU A 148 -3.77 -5.87 13.77
C GLU A 148 -2.67 -6.94 13.63
N LEU A 149 -2.13 -7.10 12.42
CA LEU A 149 -1.02 -8.03 12.14
C LEU A 149 0.33 -7.48 12.62
N LEU A 150 0.53 -6.16 12.62
CA LEU A 150 1.82 -5.54 12.97
C LEU A 150 2.35 -5.96 14.34
N PRO A 151 1.58 -5.90 15.46
CA PRO A 151 2.06 -6.36 16.76
C PRO A 151 2.57 -7.80 16.75
N LYS A 152 1.86 -8.71 16.05
CA LYS A 152 2.25 -10.13 15.96
C LYS A 152 3.56 -10.30 15.20
N LEU A 153 3.72 -9.60 14.08
CA LEU A 153 4.96 -9.58 13.29
C LEU A 153 6.12 -8.95 14.05
N MET A 154 5.83 -8.03 14.98
CA MET A 154 6.83 -7.36 15.82
C MET A 154 7.21 -8.18 17.08
N GLU A 155 6.27 -8.92 17.68
CA GLU A 155 6.49 -9.79 18.85
C GLU A 155 7.27 -11.07 18.51
N ASP A 156 7.06 -11.62 17.32
CA ASP A 156 7.81 -12.77 16.79
C ASP A 156 9.31 -12.45 16.57
N ASN A 157 9.74 -11.20 16.83
CA ASN A 157 11.15 -10.79 16.84
C ASN A 157 11.81 -10.88 18.22
N SER A 158 11.15 -11.48 19.22
CA SER A 158 11.74 -11.67 20.56
C SER A 158 13.04 -12.50 20.55
N TRP A 159 13.26 -13.33 19.52
CA TRP A 159 14.52 -14.06 19.31
C TRP A 159 15.63 -13.20 18.69
N LEU A 160 15.32 -12.10 17.98
CA LEU A 160 16.32 -11.18 17.40
C LEU A 160 17.13 -10.42 18.45
N LYS A 161 16.61 -10.31 19.69
CA LYS A 161 17.39 -9.73 20.79
C LYS A 161 18.57 -10.62 21.21
N ASN A 162 18.62 -11.88 20.77
CA ASN A 162 19.59 -12.87 21.25
C ASN A 162 20.41 -13.64 20.19
N SER A 163 20.26 -13.41 18.88
CA SER A 163 20.96 -14.24 17.89
C SER A 163 21.69 -13.47 16.78
N TRP A 164 22.89 -13.01 17.10
CA TRP A 164 23.94 -12.79 16.10
C TRP A 164 24.66 -14.12 15.75
N ALA A 165 23.96 -15.25 15.64
CA ALA A 165 24.59 -16.50 15.19
C ALA A 165 23.54 -17.55 14.83
N SER A 166 23.38 -17.82 13.53
CA SER A 166 23.28 -19.16 12.92
C SER A 166 22.35 -19.17 11.69
N THR A 167 22.98 -19.22 10.51
CA THR A 167 22.64 -20.04 9.33
C THR A 167 21.18 -20.39 9.02
N TYR A 168 20.78 -19.92 7.82
CA TYR A 168 20.08 -20.63 6.73
C TYR A 168 18.80 -21.45 7.01
N GLN A 169 17.81 -21.11 6.18
CA GLN A 169 16.49 -21.72 5.95
C GLN A 169 15.46 -21.48 7.05
N ASP A 170 14.63 -20.45 6.85
CA ASP A 170 13.21 -20.53 7.19
C ASP A 170 12.36 -19.54 6.37
N ALA A 171 11.05 -19.79 6.43
CA ALA A 171 10.01 -19.58 5.42
C ALA A 171 9.86 -18.16 4.84
N GLN A 172 9.37 -18.13 3.59
CA GLN A 172 8.93 -16.93 2.91
C GLN A 172 7.68 -16.37 3.61
N PRO A 173 7.63 -15.08 4.00
CA PRO A 173 6.41 -14.50 4.50
C PRO A 173 5.37 -14.53 3.39
N GLU A 174 4.28 -15.28 3.64
CA GLU A 174 3.19 -15.49 2.71
C GLU A 174 2.65 -14.13 2.20
N GLU A 175 2.30 -14.10 0.92
CA GLU A 175 1.54 -12.98 0.37
C GLU A 175 0.16 -12.99 1.04
N ILE A 176 -0.07 -12.03 1.95
CA ILE A 176 -1.38 -11.88 2.60
C ILE A 176 -2.33 -11.29 1.55
N ILE A 177 -3.04 -12.18 0.86
CA ILE A 177 -4.21 -11.86 0.03
C ILE A 177 -5.42 -11.98 0.95
N LEU A 178 -5.89 -10.87 1.50
CA LEU A 178 -7.14 -10.84 2.27
C LEU A 178 -8.30 -10.91 1.26
N HIS A 179 -9.12 -11.97 1.40
CA HIS A 179 -10.24 -12.32 0.51
C HIS A 179 -11.48 -11.45 0.73
#